data_AF-Q7P6F1-F1
#
_entry.id   AF-Q7P6F1-F1
#
_cell.length_a   1.000
_cell.length_b   1.000
_cell.length_c   1.000
_cell.angle_alpha   90.00
_cell.angle_beta   90.00
_cell.angle_gamma   90.00
#
_symmetry.space_group_name_H-M   'P 1'
#
loop_
_entity.id
_entity.type
_entity.pdbx_description
1 polymer ?
#
loop_
_entity_poly.entity_id
_entity_poly.type
_entity_poly.pdbx_seq_one_letter_code
_entity_poly.pdbx_strand_id
1 'polypeptide(L)'
;MKIKFCGGCNPFYDRKKLYIMLLKNKEIQKLDKIIILNGCQRGCRKSIKNKNIINIQEYIINNDLKDINEEKIYNWIIENIFK
;
A
#
# COMPACT_ATOMS: atom_id res chain seq x y z
N MET A 1 -5.68 -2.87 -12.31
CA MET A 1 -4.89 -2.26 -11.22
C MET A 1 -3.43 -2.15 -11.63
N LYS A 2 -2.73 -1.08 -11.23
CA LYS A 2 -1.29 -0.93 -11.43
C LYS A 2 -0.59 -0.84 -10.07
N ILE A 3 0.43 -1.66 -9.87
CA ILE A 3 1.24 -1.63 -8.64
C ILE A 3 2.58 -0.97 -8.95
N LYS A 4 2.95 0.05 -8.17
CA LYS A 4 4.23 0.75 -8.27
C LYS A 4 5.02 0.57 -6.99
N PHE A 5 6.33 0.40 -7.12
CA PHE A 5 7.24 0.30 -6.00
C PHE A 5 8.01 1.61 -5.83
N CYS A 6 8.30 1.98 -4.58
CA CYS A 6 9.28 3.02 -4.31
C CYS A 6 10.71 2.45 -4.42
N GLY A 7 11.63 3.17 -5.07
CA GLY A 7 13.06 2.80 -5.11
C GLY A 7 13.82 3.13 -3.82
N GLY A 8 13.17 3.77 -2.85
CA GLY A 8 13.77 4.22 -1.58
C GLY A 8 13.81 3.19 -0.45
N CYS A 9 14.21 3.69 0.73
CA CYS A 9 14.72 3.01 1.93
C CYS A 9 13.90 1.84 2.50
N ASN A 10 14.54 1.07 3.39
CA ASN A 10 14.02 -0.12 4.09
C ASN A 10 12.53 0.01 4.49
N PRO A 11 11.64 -0.79 3.88
CA PRO A 11 10.23 -0.80 4.24
C PRO A 11 10.03 -1.49 5.60
N PHE A 12 9.04 -1.04 6.38
CA PHE A 12 8.62 -1.67 7.63
C PHE A 12 7.83 -2.97 7.44
N TYR A 13 7.68 -3.44 6.20
CA TYR A 13 6.98 -4.67 5.85
C TYR A 13 7.58 -5.29 4.59
N ASP A 14 7.30 -6.57 4.36
CA ASP A 14 7.69 -7.28 3.14
C ASP A 14 6.78 -6.90 1.96
N ARG A 15 7.31 -6.01 1.10
CA ARG A 15 6.65 -5.56 -0.12
C ARG A 15 6.37 -6.69 -1.11
N LYS A 16 7.23 -7.72 -1.17
CA LYS A 16 7.05 -8.85 -2.08
C LYS A 16 5.88 -9.72 -1.61
N LYS A 17 5.80 -9.99 -0.30
CA LYS A 17 4.67 -10.72 0.29
C LYS A 17 3.35 -9.98 0.05
N LEU A 18 3.29 -8.68 0.33
CA LEU A 18 2.07 -7.89 0.07
C LEU A 18 1.71 -7.84 -1.42
N TYR A 19 2.70 -7.69 -2.30
CA TYR A 19 2.49 -7.74 -3.76
C TYR A 19 1.82 -9.06 -4.19
N ILE A 20 2.31 -10.20 -3.69
CA ILE A 20 1.74 -11.52 -3.98
C ILE A 20 0.30 -11.62 -3.47
N MET A 21 0.01 -11.12 -2.27
CA MET A 21 -1.36 -11.09 -1.72
C MET A 21 -2.31 -10.30 -2.64
N LEU A 22 -1.88 -9.12 -3.11
CA LEU A 22 -2.65 -8.28 -4.04
C LEU A 22 -2.85 -8.96 -5.41
N LEU A 23 -1.87 -9.72 -5.91
CA LEU A 23 -2.00 -10.46 -7.16
C LEU A 23 -3.00 -11.62 -7.08
N LYS A 24 -3.11 -12.28 -5.92
CA LYS A 24 -4.03 -13.40 -5.72
C LYS A 24 -5.51 -12.98 -5.76
N ASN A 25 -5.81 -11.73 -5.43
CA ASN A 25 -7.17 -11.21 -5.47
C ASN A 25 -7.54 -10.72 -6.88
N LYS A 26 -8.26 -11.55 -7.64
CA LYS A 26 -8.63 -11.25 -9.04
C LYS A 26 -9.62 -10.09 -9.18
N GLU A 27 -10.42 -9.80 -8.16
CA GLU A 27 -11.43 -8.73 -8.21
C GLU A 27 -10.75 -7.36 -8.19
N ILE A 28 -9.81 -7.15 -7.27
CA ILE A 28 -9.08 -5.87 -7.18
C ILE A 28 -8.17 -5.66 -8.39
N GLN A 29 -7.67 -6.73 -9.02
CA GLN A 29 -6.83 -6.63 -10.21
C GLN A 29 -7.56 -5.99 -11.40
N LYS A 30 -8.88 -6.16 -11.50
CA LYS A 30 -9.71 -5.57 -12.57
C LYS A 30 -9.97 -4.07 -12.38
N LEU A 31 -9.75 -3.53 -11.18
CA LEU A 31 -10.06 -2.14 -10.87
C LEU A 31 -9.01 -1.18 -11.43
N ASP A 32 -9.44 0.00 -11.88
CA ASP A 32 -8.53 1.07 -12.32
C ASP A 32 -8.00 1.89 -11.14
N LYS A 33 -7.23 1.23 -10.29
CA LYS A 33 -6.53 1.83 -9.14
C LYS A 33 -5.02 1.68 -9.31
N ILE A 34 -4.27 2.63 -8.74
CA ILE A 34 -2.82 2.57 -8.62
C ILE A 34 -2.47 2.36 -7.15
N ILE A 35 -1.76 1.29 -6.83
CA ILE A 35 -1.24 1.05 -5.48
C ILE A 35 0.26 1.35 -5.46
N ILE A 36 0.71 2.17 -4.52
CA ILE A 36 2.11 2.48 -4.30
C ILE A 36 2.61 1.68 -3.09
N LEU A 37 3.41 0.64 -3.34
CA LEU A 37 4.12 -0.15 -2.34
C LEU A 37 5.41 0.55 -1.90
N ASN A 38 5.24 1.61 -1.11
CA ASN A 38 6.29 2.21 -0.28
C ASN A 38 6.16 1.73 1.16
N GLY A 39 7.17 1.96 2.00
CA GLY A 39 7.12 1.41 3.36
C GLY A 39 8.00 2.12 4.38
N CYS A 40 8.48 3.33 4.10
CA CYS A 40 9.22 4.14 5.07
C CYS A 40 8.36 5.30 5.58
N GLN A 41 8.70 5.82 6.77
CA GLN A 41 8.04 7.00 7.34
C GLN A 41 8.46 8.33 6.69
N ARG A 42 9.53 8.34 5.87
CA ARG A 42 10.15 9.58 5.35
C ARG A 42 9.26 10.45 4.45
N GLY A 43 8.08 9.99 4.05
CA GLY A 43 7.15 10.85 3.32
C GLY A 43 7.60 11.26 1.92
N CYS A 44 8.57 10.56 1.30
CA CYS A 44 9.24 11.03 0.07
C CYS A 44 8.27 11.41 -1.06
N ARG A 45 7.06 10.83 -1.06
CA ARG A 45 5.94 11.31 -1.86
C ARG A 45 4.78 11.68 -0.93
N LYS A 46 4.55 12.99 -0.80
CA LYS A 46 3.28 13.68 -0.47
C LYS A 46 2.04 12.77 -0.55
N SER A 47 1.19 12.71 0.49
CA SER A 47 -0.17 12.16 0.35
C SER A 47 -0.81 12.74 -0.91
N ILE A 48 -1.39 11.85 -1.71
CA ILE A 48 -1.96 12.26 -2.99
C ILE A 48 -3.46 12.34 -2.75
N LYS A 49 -4.08 13.52 -2.88
CA LYS A 49 -5.54 13.68 -2.81
C LYS A 49 -6.31 12.98 -3.96
N ASN A 50 -5.67 12.05 -4.67
CA ASN A 50 -6.24 11.35 -5.80
C ASN A 50 -6.85 10.03 -5.33
N LYS A 51 -8.18 9.95 -5.39
CA LYS A 51 -8.97 8.76 -5.00
C LYS A 51 -8.60 7.49 -5.79
N ASN A 52 -7.92 7.61 -6.93
CA ASN A 52 -7.48 6.46 -7.72
C ASN A 52 -6.11 5.94 -7.30
N ILE A 53 -5.43 6.58 -6.35
CA ILE A 53 -4.12 6.17 -5.85
C ILE A 53 -4.21 5.80 -4.38
N ILE A 54 -3.77 4.59 -4.05
CA ILE A 54 -3.60 4.13 -2.68
C ILE A 54 -2.12 4.15 -2.36
N ASN A 55 -1.75 4.98 -1.39
CA ASN A 55 -0.38 5.18 -0.98
C ASN A 55 -0.15 4.56 0.41
N ILE A 56 0.56 3.42 0.47
CA ILE A 56 0.71 2.65 1.72
C ILE A 56 1.39 3.47 2.82
N GLN A 57 2.23 4.43 2.48
CA GLN A 57 2.84 5.33 3.45
C GLN A 57 1.82 6.09 4.31
N GLU A 58 0.61 6.35 3.80
CA GLU A 58 -0.47 6.94 4.60
C GLU A 58 -0.90 6.01 5.73
N TYR A 59 -0.89 4.70 5.49
CA TYR A 59 -1.07 3.72 6.55
C TYR A 59 0.12 3.72 7.52
N ILE A 60 1.36 3.68 7.01
CA ILE A 60 2.59 3.61 7.82
C ILE A 60 2.75 4.81 8.76
N ILE A 61 2.43 6.03 8.31
CA ILE A 61 2.58 7.26 9.11
C ILE A 61 1.52 7.37 10.20
N ASN A 62 0.34 6.77 9.98
CA ASN A 62 -0.80 6.86 10.90
C ASN A 62 -0.90 5.69 11.88
N ASN A 63 0.06 4.75 11.89
CA ASN A 63 0.06 3.58 12.77
C ASN A 63 1.41 3.45 13.49
N ASP A 64 1.41 2.79 14.66
CA ASP A 64 2.64 2.41 15.35
C ASP A 64 3.42 1.40 14.50
N LEU A 65 4.74 1.58 14.40
CA LEU A 65 5.63 0.71 13.63
C LEU A 65 5.59 -0.75 14.10
N LYS A 66 5.36 -0.99 15.40
CA LYS A 66 5.24 -2.34 15.96
C LYS A 66 4.02 -3.10 15.46
N ASP A 67 3.01 -2.37 15.01
CA ASP A 67 1.75 -2.92 14.56
C ASP A 67 1.69 -3.16 13.06
N ILE A 68 2.72 -2.79 12.31
CA ILE A 68 2.75 -2.90 10.86
C ILE A 68 3.07 -4.33 10.43
N ASN A 69 2.17 -4.93 9.66
CA ASN A 69 2.41 -6.21 8.97
C ASN A 69 1.61 -6.25 7.65
N GLU A 70 1.94 -7.21 6.79
CA GLU A 70 1.36 -7.26 5.44
C GLU A 70 -0.15 -7.52 5.44
N GLU A 71 -0.68 -8.25 6.43
CA GLU A 71 -2.10 -8.59 6.51
C GLU A 71 -2.95 -7.37 6.88
N LYS A 72 -2.52 -6.60 7.88
CA LYS A 72 -3.17 -5.34 8.24
C LYS A 72 -3.09 -4.31 7.11
N ILE A 73 -1.95 -4.20 6.44
CA ILE A 73 -1.80 -3.32 5.28
C ILE A 73 -2.75 -3.77 4.16
N TYR A 74 -2.81 -5.07 3.87
CA TYR A 74 -3.70 -5.61 2.85
C TYR A 74 -5.17 -5.27 3.15
N ASN A 75 -5.64 -5.52 4.37
CA ASN A 75 -7.02 -5.21 4.77
C ASN A 75 -7.32 -3.72 4.63
N TRP A 76 -6.40 -2.86 5.08
CA TRP A 76 -6.52 -1.41 4.90
C TRP A 76 -6.60 -1.00 3.43
N ILE A 77 -5.82 -1.61 2.54
CA ILE A 77 -5.92 -1.38 1.08
C ILE A 77 -7.32 -1.74 0.59
N ILE A 78 -7.84 -2.93 0.95
CA ILE A 78 -9.15 -3.39 0.52
C ILE A 78 -10.25 -2.40 0.97
N GLU A 79 -10.22 -1.98 2.23
CA GLU A 79 -11.15 -0.98 2.76
C GLU A 79 -11.10 0.35 1.98
N ASN A 80 -9.91 0.80 1.58
CA ASN A 80 -9.76 2.04 0.80
C ASN A 80 -10.09 1.88 -0.69
N ILE A 81 -10.12 0.66 -1.21
CA ILE A 81 -10.58 0.38 -2.57
C ILE A 81 -12.09 0.53 -2.68
N PHE A 82 -12.82 0.03 -1.67
CA PHE A 82 -14.28 -0.06 -1.67
C PHE A 82 -15.00 1.07 -0.90
N LYS A 83 -14.24 2.04 -0.37
CA LYS A 83 -14.75 3.32 0.13
C LYS A 83 -15.04 4.30 -1.01
#